data_AF-A0A520BED2-F1
#
_entry.id   AF-A0A520BED2-F1
#
_cell.length_a   1.000
_cell.length_b   1.000
_cell.length_c   1.000
_cell.angle_alpha   90.00
_cell.angle_beta   90.00
_cell.angle_gamma   90.00
#
_symmetry.space_group_name_H-M   'P 1'
#
loop_
_entity.id
_entity.type
_entity.pdbx_description
1 polymer ?
#
loop_
_entity_poly.entity_id
_entity_poly.type
_entity_poly.pdbx_seq_one_letter_code
_entity_poly.pdbx_strand_id
1 'polypeptide(L)'
;MELKIQKYLLDIQISIQSIDEYIGSKKDFIEYQSNKQLRRAVERELEIIGEAANRILQIDPSVEISDARKIVDLRNWVIHGYDKVDDVIIWGVVCNYLPKLKLQVDIILNSL
;
A
#
# COMPACT_ATOMS: atom_id res chain seq x y z
N MET A 1 -13.27 -13.85 13.28
CA MET A 1 -12.41 -12.68 13.50
C MET A 1 -11.17 -12.81 12.62
N GLU A 2 -10.45 -13.91 12.78
CA GLU A 2 -9.30 -14.37 11.98
C GLU A 2 -9.51 -14.34 10.45
N LEU A 3 -10.60 -14.94 9.93
CA LEU A 3 -10.93 -14.91 8.49
C LEU A 3 -11.04 -13.49 7.90
N LYS A 4 -11.46 -12.50 8.70
CA LYS A 4 -11.54 -11.10 8.24
C LYS A 4 -10.17 -10.45 8.18
N ILE A 5 -9.30 -10.71 9.17
CA ILE A 5 -7.92 -10.21 9.19
C ILE A 5 -7.14 -10.81 8.02
N GLN A 6 -7.25 -12.13 7.80
CA GLN A 6 -6.63 -12.80 6.67
C GLN A 6 -7.05 -12.19 5.33
N LYS A 7 -8.35 -11.92 5.16
CA LYS A 7 -8.85 -11.22 3.96
C LYS A 7 -8.15 -9.87 3.75
N TYR A 8 -8.06 -9.02 4.78
CA TYR A 8 -7.44 -7.71 4.64
C TYR A 8 -5.93 -7.78 4.41
N LEU A 9 -5.25 -8.77 4.99
CA LEU A 9 -3.84 -9.03 4.70
C LEU A 9 -3.65 -9.44 3.23
N LEU A 10 -4.53 -10.28 2.69
CA LEU A 10 -4.53 -10.63 1.26
C LEU A 10 -4.80 -9.40 0.38
N ASP A 11 -5.75 -8.54 0.75
CA ASP A 11 -6.01 -7.28 0.04
C ASP A 11 -4.72 -6.44 -0.05
N ILE A 12 -3.97 -6.29 1.06
CA ILE A 12 -2.67 -5.58 1.07
C ILE A 12 -1.66 -6.26 0.14
N GLN A 13 -1.51 -7.59 0.24
CA GLN A 13 -0.55 -8.36 -0.56
C GLN A 13 -0.81 -8.20 -2.06
N ILE A 14 -2.07 -8.35 -2.49
CA ILE A 14 -2.50 -8.25 -3.88
C ILE A 14 -2.29 -6.83 -4.41
N SER A 15 -2.60 -5.80 -3.62
CA SER A 15 -2.39 -4.41 -4.01
C SER A 15 -0.92 -4.06 -4.20
N ILE A 16 -0.04 -4.54 -3.31
CA ILE A 16 1.41 -4.35 -3.49
C ILE A 16 1.90 -5.07 -4.74
N GLN A 17 1.44 -6.30 -4.99
CA GLN A 17 1.80 -7.03 -6.20
C GLN A 17 1.33 -6.30 -7.47
N SER A 18 0.10 -5.77 -7.47
CA SER A 18 -0.43 -5.00 -8.59
C SER A 18 0.41 -3.76 -8.88
N ILE A 19 0.85 -3.03 -7.85
CA ILE A 19 1.77 -1.89 -8.00
C ILE A 19 3.10 -2.34 -8.64
N ASP A 20 3.70 -3.44 -8.16
CA ASP A 20 4.95 -3.99 -8.72
C ASP A 20 4.76 -4.35 -10.21
N GLU A 21 3.62 -4.94 -10.58
CA GLU A 21 3.28 -5.30 -11.97
C GLU A 21 3.09 -4.07 -12.86
N TYR A 22 2.42 -3.02 -12.37
CA TYR A 22 2.17 -1.80 -13.13
C TYR A 22 3.45 -1.01 -13.41
N ILE A 23 4.35 -0.94 -12.44
CA ILE A 23 5.62 -0.20 -12.56
C ILE A 23 6.67 -1.01 -13.31
N GLY A 24 6.58 -2.34 -13.24
CA GLY A 24 7.53 -3.24 -13.87
C GLY A 24 8.91 -3.22 -13.23
N SER A 25 9.77 -4.11 -13.71
CA SER A 25 11.11 -4.35 -13.15
C SER A 25 12.07 -3.18 -13.30
N LYS A 26 11.88 -2.33 -14.33
CA LYS A 26 12.74 -1.19 -14.62
C LYS A 26 12.63 -0.09 -13.56
N LYS A 27 11.47 0.02 -12.88
CA LYS A 27 11.15 1.10 -11.93
C LYS A 27 11.57 2.47 -12.45
N ASP A 28 10.95 2.89 -13.56
CA ASP A 28 11.24 4.16 -14.21
C ASP A 28 10.36 5.29 -13.66
N PHE A 29 10.97 6.19 -12.89
CA PHE A 29 10.26 7.32 -12.30
C PHE A 29 9.71 8.30 -13.34
N ILE A 30 10.41 8.51 -14.47
CA ILE A 30 9.99 9.47 -15.49
C ILE A 30 8.77 8.93 -16.24
N GLU A 31 8.74 7.61 -16.51
CA GLU A 31 7.58 6.94 -17.06
C GLU A 31 6.38 7.05 -16.11
N TYR A 32 6.58 6.73 -14.83
CA TYR A 32 5.55 6.90 -13.80
C TYR A 32 5.01 8.34 -13.74
N GLN A 33 5.90 9.33 -13.65
CA GLN A 33 5.55 10.75 -13.57
C GLN A 33 4.88 11.29 -14.85
N SER A 34 5.17 10.74 -16.02
CA SER A 34 4.53 11.17 -17.26
C SER A 34 3.22 10.44 -17.56
N ASN A 35 2.99 9.26 -16.96
CA ASN A 35 1.82 8.43 -17.21
C ASN A 35 0.73 8.60 -16.12
N LYS A 36 -0.26 9.45 -16.39
CA LYS A 36 -1.38 9.72 -15.47
C LYS A 36 -2.21 8.48 -15.14
N GLN A 37 -2.37 7.55 -16.07
CA GLN A 37 -3.13 6.32 -15.83
C GLN A 37 -2.38 5.43 -14.84
N LEU A 38 -1.07 5.28 -15.02
CA LEU A 38 -0.21 4.53 -14.09
C LEU A 38 -0.23 5.15 -12.69
N ARG A 39 -0.10 6.48 -12.57
CA ARG A 39 -0.18 7.14 -11.26
C ARG A 39 -1.50 6.87 -10.54
N ARG A 40 -2.62 7.01 -11.24
CA ARG A 40 -3.95 6.73 -10.67
C ARG A 40 -4.14 5.27 -10.28
N ALA A 41 -3.57 4.34 -11.04
CA ALA A 41 -3.58 2.92 -10.68
C ALA A 41 -2.80 2.69 -9.38
N VAL A 42 -1.59 3.25 -9.25
CA VAL A 42 -0.78 3.15 -8.03
C VAL A 42 -1.46 3.82 -6.82
N GLU A 43 -1.99 5.03 -6.99
CA GLU A 43 -2.74 5.74 -5.95
C GLU A 43 -3.92 4.91 -5.44
N ARG A 44 -4.66 4.28 -6.35
CA ARG A 44 -5.79 3.42 -5.98
C ARG A 44 -5.36 2.21 -5.15
N GLU A 45 -4.28 1.55 -5.51
CA GLU A 45 -3.77 0.43 -4.73
C GLU A 45 -3.26 0.86 -3.35
N LEU A 46 -2.66 2.05 -3.24
CA LEU A 46 -2.27 2.62 -1.94
C LEU A 46 -3.48 2.95 -1.05
N GLU A 47 -4.60 3.40 -1.61
CA GLU A 47 -5.85 3.59 -0.85
C GLU A 47 -6.36 2.27 -0.27
N ILE A 48 -6.33 1.19 -1.06
CA ILE A 48 -6.77 -0.15 -0.63
C ILE A 48 -5.88 -0.66 0.50
N ILE A 49 -4.56 -0.54 0.36
CA ILE A 49 -3.59 -0.90 1.40
C ILE A 49 -3.89 -0.15 2.71
N GLY A 50 -4.12 1.16 2.64
CA GLY A 50 -4.43 1.97 3.80
C GLY A 50 -5.76 1.63 4.48
N GLU A 51 -6.81 1.36 3.69
CA GLU A 51 -8.10 0.95 4.23
C GLU A 51 -8.00 -0.43 4.90
N ALA A 52 -7.35 -1.39 4.27
CA ALA A 52 -7.16 -2.73 4.81
C ALA A 52 -6.37 -2.70 6.13
N ALA A 53 -5.27 -1.95 6.19
CA ALA A 53 -4.49 -1.77 7.41
C ALA A 53 -5.34 -1.16 8.55
N ASN A 54 -6.13 -0.13 8.25
CA ASN A 54 -7.04 0.48 9.23
C ASN A 54 -8.08 -0.52 9.75
N ARG A 55 -8.66 -1.35 8.86
CA ARG A 55 -9.66 -2.37 9.23
C ARG A 55 -9.06 -3.46 10.11
N ILE A 56 -7.83 -3.90 9.83
CA ILE A 56 -7.12 -4.87 10.68
C ILE A 56 -6.98 -4.31 12.09
N LEU A 57 -6.45 -3.09 12.25
CA LEU A 57 -6.26 -2.48 13.58
C LEU A 57 -7.56 -2.23 14.34
N GLN A 58 -8.67 -1.98 13.63
CA GLN A 58 -9.99 -1.86 14.25
C GLN A 58 -10.54 -3.20 14.76
N ILE A 59 -10.20 -4.30 14.08
CA ILE A 59 -10.60 -5.65 14.49
C ILE A 59 -9.71 -6.11 15.64
N ASP A 60 -8.40 -6.04 15.45
CA ASP A 60 -7.40 -6.46 16.41
C ASP A 60 -6.21 -5.48 16.43
N PRO A 61 -6.16 -4.59 17.43
CA PRO A 61 -5.06 -3.64 17.60
C PRO A 61 -3.71 -4.30 17.91
N SER A 62 -3.68 -5.59 18.27
CA SER A 62 -2.45 -6.32 18.59
C SER A 62 -1.71 -6.83 17.36
N VAL A 63 -2.33 -6.81 16.18
CA VAL A 63 -1.66 -7.17 14.93
C VAL A 63 -0.59 -6.13 14.60
N GLU A 64 0.67 -6.52 14.76
CA GLU A 64 1.80 -5.65 14.48
C GLU A 64 2.03 -5.51 12.97
N ILE A 65 1.42 -4.48 12.38
CA ILE A 65 1.82 -3.95 11.07
C ILE A 65 2.71 -2.74 11.31
N SER A 66 3.96 -2.82 10.85
CA SER A 66 4.96 -1.78 11.03
C SER A 66 4.51 -0.53 10.29
N ASP A 67 4.64 0.62 10.94
CA ASP A 67 4.23 1.90 10.39
C ASP A 67 2.74 1.96 9.95
N ALA A 68 1.86 1.11 10.51
CA ALA A 68 0.44 1.08 10.15
C ALA A 68 -0.25 2.45 10.22
N ARG A 69 0.10 3.26 11.23
CA ARG A 69 -0.39 4.65 11.31
C ARG A 69 0.04 5.49 10.11
N LYS A 70 1.29 5.38 9.66
CA LYS A 70 1.79 6.09 8.47
C LYS A 70 1.13 5.58 7.19
N ILE A 71 0.81 4.29 7.12
CA ILE A 71 0.08 3.69 5.99
C ILE A 71 -1.36 4.25 5.91
N VAL A 72 -2.02 4.39 7.06
CA VAL A 72 -3.35 5.03 7.14
C VAL A 72 -3.27 6.53 6.79
N ASP A 73 -2.24 7.22 7.28
CA ASP A 73 -2.02 8.64 6.97
C ASP A 73 -1.72 8.86 5.48
N LEU A 74 -0.98 7.94 4.84
CA LEU A 74 -0.73 7.93 3.41
C LEU A 74 -2.04 7.87 2.61
N ARG A 75 -2.98 7.00 2.97
CA ARG A 75 -4.32 6.96 2.35
C ARG A 75 -5.02 8.30 2.46
N ASN A 76 -5.02 8.92 3.64
CA ASN A 76 -5.66 10.21 3.84
C ASN A 76 -5.00 11.30 2.99
N TRP A 77 -3.67 11.26 2.85
CA TRP A 77 -2.94 12.17 1.99
C TRP A 77 -3.24 11.95 0.50
N VAL A 78 -3.31 10.71 0.02
CA VAL A 78 -3.66 10.38 -1.37
C VAL A 78 -5.07 10.85 -1.73
N ILE A 79 -6.06 10.61 -0.86
CA ILE A 79 -7.47 10.95 -1.12
C ILE A 79 -7.72 12.46 -1.04
N HIS A 80 -7.09 13.18 -0.10
CA HIS A 80 -7.32 14.61 0.11
C HIS A 80 -6.33 15.51 -0.63
N GLY A 81 -5.23 14.96 -1.13
CA GLY A 81 -4.10 15.69 -1.65
C GLY A 81 -4.06 15.82 -3.17
N TYR A 82 -5.07 15.43 -3.95
CA TYR A 82 -4.98 15.30 -5.42
C TYR A 82 -4.50 16.55 -6.20
N ASP A 83 -4.57 17.75 -5.61
CA ASP A 83 -4.00 19.00 -6.16
C ASP A 83 -2.51 19.24 -5.78
N LYS A 84 -1.94 18.43 -4.87
CA LYS A 84 -0.61 18.54 -4.26
C LYS A 84 0.11 17.18 -4.03
N VAL A 85 -0.41 16.05 -4.52
CA VAL A 85 0.30 14.76 -4.40
C VAL A 85 1.62 14.89 -5.15
N ASP A 86 2.71 14.85 -4.40
CA ASP A 86 4.05 14.89 -4.97
C ASP A 86 4.41 13.46 -5.43
N ASP A 87 4.47 13.28 -6.75
CA ASP A 87 4.86 12.02 -7.40
C ASP A 87 6.16 11.45 -6.82
N VAL A 88 7.09 12.30 -6.36
CA VAL A 88 8.35 11.89 -5.74
C VAL A 88 8.11 11.19 -4.39
N ILE A 89 7.14 11.68 -3.61
CA ILE A 89 6.80 11.07 -2.30
C ILE A 89 6.15 9.71 -2.53
N ILE A 90 5.15 9.63 -3.42
CA ILE A 90 4.50 8.35 -3.74
C ILE A 90 5.53 7.35 -4.26
N TRP A 91 6.40 7.79 -5.17
CA TRP A 91 7.47 6.96 -5.68
C TRP A 91 8.40 6.45 -4.57
N GLY A 92 8.76 7.33 -3.63
CA GLY A 92 9.53 6.99 -2.44
C GLY A 92 8.85 5.93 -1.57
N VAL A 93 7.53 6.02 -1.38
CA VAL A 93 6.73 4.99 -0.68
C VAL A 93 6.82 3.66 -1.40
N VAL A 94 6.57 3.66 -2.71
CA VAL A 94 6.53 2.45 -3.52
C VAL A 94 7.89 1.74 -3.54
N CYS A 95 8.99 2.50 -3.67
CA CYS A 95 10.31 1.90 -3.77
C CYS A 95 10.86 1.42 -2.41
N ASN A 96 10.57 2.11 -1.31
CA ASN A 96 11.27 1.89 -0.05
C ASN A 96 10.43 1.26 1.07
N TYR A 97 9.11 1.44 1.03
CA TYR A 97 8.21 1.04 2.12
C TYR A 97 7.35 -0.16 1.75
N LEU A 98 6.76 -0.17 0.55
CA LEU A 98 5.93 -1.31 0.12
C LEU A 98 6.67 -2.66 0.12
N PRO A 99 7.95 -2.77 -0.27
CA PRO A 99 8.65 -4.04 -0.18
C PRO A 99 8.76 -4.57 1.25
N LYS A 100 8.93 -3.68 2.24
CA LYS A 100 9.01 -4.06 3.66
C LYS A 100 7.64 -4.49 4.19
N LEU A 101 6.60 -3.75 3.82
CA LEU A 101 5.22 -4.09 4.17
C LEU A 101 4.82 -5.45 3.60
N LYS A 102 5.18 -5.73 2.34
CA LYS A 102 4.93 -7.03 1.68
C LYS A 102 5.52 -8.19 2.49
N LEU A 103 6.80 -8.10 2.83
CA LEU A 103 7.47 -9.11 3.65
C LEU A 103 6.78 -9.33 5.00
N GLN A 104 6.34 -8.26 5.65
CA GLN A 104 5.65 -8.35 6.92
C GLN A 104 4.28 -9.04 6.78
N VAL A 105 3.50 -8.64 5.76
CA VAL A 105 2.19 -9.24 5.47
C VAL A 105 2.34 -10.72 5.14
N ASP A 106 3.36 -11.09 4.36
CA ASP A 106 3.67 -12.48 4.03
C ASP A 106 4.00 -13.30 5.28
N ILE A 107 4.77 -12.74 6.22
CA ILE A 107 5.08 -13.40 7.50
C ILE A 107 3.81 -13.62 8.32
N ILE A 108 2.95 -12.60 8.44
CA ILE A 108 1.71 -12.70 9.21
C ILE A 108 0.78 -13.75 8.58
N LEU A 109 0.60 -13.71 7.25
CA LEU A 109 -0.24 -14.68 6.52
C LEU A 109 0.24 -16.12 6.68
N ASN A 110 1.55 -16.36 6.76
CA ASN A 110 2.10 -17.70 6.97
C ASN A 110 2.05 -18.17 8.43
N SER A 111 1.74 -17.25 9.37
CA SER A 111 1.64 -17.54 10.80
C SER A 111 0.19 -17.69 11.32
N LEU A 112 -0.79 -17.38 10.46
CA LEU A 112 -2.22 -17.63 10.67
C LEU A 112 -2.56 -19.07 10.28
#